data_AF-L7KQV5-F1
#
_entry.id   AF-L7KQV5-F1
#
_cell.length_a   1.000
_cell.length_b   1.000
_cell.length_c   1.000
_cell.angle_alpha   90.00
_cell.angle_beta   90.00
_cell.angle_gamma   90.00
#
_symmetry.space_group_name_H-M   'P 1'
#
loop_
_entity.id
_entity.type
_entity.pdbx_description
1 polymer ?
#
loop_
_entity_poly.entity_id
_entity_poly.type
_entity_poly.pdbx_seq_one_letter_code
_entity_poly.pdbx_strand_id
1 'polypeptide(L)'
;MRRAVGACPALLAAATVMLVMSGCSSVEGSAGPAPGEAAAYRSDVSTARQANSARAAAELCATSTTSMVVMLRGYNAFIARLNDVQSYDKVGDLGDKARAALIAGTDMVRPKRTADVPGDLGTVVGSFVDSSNALGDVIGRRQTVELNVASNRWTASRRAVLDACRAYLPPPPATSVTPGPQSASESQPSTTTSPPTG
;
A
#
# COMPACT_ATOMS: atom_id res chain seq x y z
N MET A 1 42.27 -27.40 -26.22
CA MET A 1 42.15 -28.85 -26.47
C MET A 1 41.21 -29.46 -25.44
N ARG A 2 40.26 -30.27 -25.92
CA ARG A 2 39.48 -31.35 -25.28
C ARG A 2 38.31 -31.00 -24.32
N ARG A 3 37.16 -31.61 -24.67
CA ARG A 3 35.83 -31.65 -24.06
C ARG A 3 35.71 -32.76 -23.00
N ALA A 4 34.71 -32.64 -22.12
CA ALA A 4 33.80 -33.70 -21.64
C ALA A 4 32.61 -32.95 -20.98
N VAL A 5 31.34 -32.96 -21.43
CA VAL A 5 30.35 -34.03 -21.67
C VAL A 5 30.26 -35.02 -20.51
N GLY A 6 29.13 -34.98 -19.79
CA GLY A 6 28.73 -35.96 -18.79
C GLY A 6 27.27 -35.74 -18.35
N ALA A 7 26.32 -36.19 -19.18
CA ALA A 7 25.06 -36.78 -18.68
C ALA A 7 25.43 -38.16 -18.07
N CYS A 8 24.74 -38.79 -17.12
CA CYS A 8 23.31 -39.09 -16.99
C CYS A 8 23.11 -39.80 -15.59
N PRO A 9 21.98 -40.47 -15.24
CA PRO A 9 21.10 -40.15 -14.10
C PRO A 9 20.91 -41.33 -13.09
N ALA A 10 20.05 -41.17 -12.07
CA ALA A 10 19.35 -42.27 -11.35
C ALA A 10 18.37 -41.66 -10.29
N LEU A 11 17.04 -41.84 -10.42
CA LEU A 11 16.22 -42.93 -9.82
C LEU A 11 15.99 -42.69 -8.31
N LEU A 12 14.81 -42.76 -7.68
CA LEU A 12 13.58 -43.53 -7.86
C LEU A 12 12.50 -42.93 -6.90
N ALA A 13 11.27 -42.72 -7.37
CA ALA A 13 10.09 -42.84 -6.52
C ALA A 13 9.00 -43.53 -7.35
N ALA A 14 8.85 -44.82 -7.09
CA ALA A 14 7.96 -45.72 -7.79
C ALA A 14 6.51 -45.50 -7.31
N ALA A 15 5.62 -45.13 -8.22
CA ALA A 15 4.19 -45.38 -8.10
C ALA A 15 3.83 -46.42 -9.16
N THR A 16 3.82 -47.69 -8.75
CA THR A 16 3.32 -48.82 -9.52
C THR A 16 1.82 -48.70 -9.71
N VAL A 17 1.37 -48.33 -10.91
CA VAL A 17 0.04 -48.66 -11.41
C VAL A 17 0.23 -49.69 -12.52
N MET A 18 -0.03 -50.96 -12.20
CA MET A 18 -0.23 -51.99 -13.22
C MET A 18 -1.50 -51.63 -14.00
N LEU A 19 -1.34 -51.21 -15.25
CA LEU A 19 -2.44 -51.15 -16.21
C LEU A 19 -2.11 -52.11 -17.35
N VAL A 20 -2.79 -53.24 -17.30
CA VAL A 20 -2.76 -54.32 -18.28
C VAL A 20 -3.23 -53.76 -19.62
N MET A 21 -2.37 -53.89 -20.64
CA MET A 21 -2.71 -53.66 -22.03
C MET A 21 -3.64 -54.77 -22.53
N SER A 22 -4.92 -54.45 -22.74
CA SER A 22 -5.78 -55.21 -23.66
C SER A 22 -6.85 -54.28 -24.25
N GLY A 23 -6.61 -53.87 -25.50
CA GLY A 23 -7.64 -53.33 -26.41
C GLY A 23 -7.56 -51.83 -26.71
N CYS A 24 -6.97 -51.47 -27.84
CA CYS A 24 -7.29 -50.21 -28.53
C CYS A 24 -8.65 -50.37 -29.23
N SER A 25 -9.74 -50.24 -28.48
CA SER A 25 -11.00 -49.72 -29.02
C SER A 25 -11.01 -48.25 -28.67
N SER A 26 -10.92 -47.40 -29.69
CA SER A 26 -11.04 -45.95 -29.59
C SER A 26 -12.37 -45.58 -28.94
N VAL A 27 -12.36 -45.46 -27.61
CA VAL A 27 -13.34 -44.66 -26.89
C VAL A 27 -12.96 -43.23 -27.23
N GLU A 28 -13.73 -42.62 -28.13
CA GLU A 28 -13.75 -41.18 -28.35
C GLU A 28 -14.34 -40.52 -27.10
N GLY A 29 -13.61 -40.63 -25.99
CA GLY A 29 -13.90 -40.01 -24.72
C GLY A 29 -13.22 -38.67 -24.74
N SER A 30 -14.00 -37.59 -24.76
CA SER A 30 -13.50 -36.25 -24.49
C SER A 30 -12.92 -36.24 -23.06
N ALA A 31 -11.63 -36.56 -22.92
CA ALA A 31 -10.89 -36.50 -21.66
C ALA A 31 -10.53 -35.04 -21.32
N GLY A 32 -11.50 -34.13 -21.49
CA GLY A 32 -11.44 -32.76 -20.99
C GLY A 32 -12.35 -32.66 -19.76
N PRO A 33 -12.00 -31.82 -18.77
CA PRO A 33 -12.90 -31.54 -17.65
C PRO A 33 -14.27 -31.10 -18.20
N ALA A 34 -15.36 -31.49 -17.53
CA ALA A 34 -16.68 -31.06 -17.95
C ALA A 34 -16.69 -29.51 -17.99
N PRO A 35 -17.30 -28.86 -19.00
CA PRO A 35 -17.24 -27.40 -19.14
C PRO A 35 -17.60 -26.62 -17.86
N GLY A 36 -18.49 -27.17 -17.02
CA GLY A 36 -18.85 -26.64 -15.71
C GLY A 36 -17.73 -26.72 -14.65
N GLU A 37 -16.94 -27.80 -14.61
CA GLU A 37 -15.80 -27.96 -13.70
C GLU A 37 -14.66 -26.99 -14.08
N ALA A 38 -14.40 -26.85 -15.39
CA ALA A 38 -13.42 -25.88 -15.88
C ALA A 38 -13.85 -24.44 -15.63
N ALA A 39 -15.16 -24.14 -15.65
CA ALA A 39 -15.70 -22.81 -15.34
C ALA A 39 -15.62 -22.52 -13.83
N ALA A 40 -16.01 -23.48 -12.97
CA ALA A 40 -15.90 -23.36 -11.52
C ALA A 40 -14.45 -23.17 -11.08
N TYR A 41 -13.52 -23.98 -11.59
CA TYR A 41 -12.09 -23.83 -11.29
C TYR A 41 -11.54 -22.45 -11.71
N ARG A 42 -11.92 -21.96 -12.90
CA ARG A 42 -11.53 -20.61 -13.35
C ARG A 42 -12.10 -19.52 -12.44
N SER A 43 -13.34 -19.67 -12.00
CA SER A 43 -13.99 -18.78 -11.03
C SER A 43 -13.24 -18.76 -9.70
N ASP A 44 -12.93 -19.93 -9.13
CA ASP A 44 -12.22 -20.05 -7.85
C ASP A 44 -10.82 -19.46 -7.91
N VAL A 45 -10.07 -19.77 -8.96
CA VAL A 45 -8.74 -19.19 -9.19
C VAL A 45 -8.82 -17.67 -9.34
N SER A 46 -9.81 -17.16 -10.07
CA SER A 46 -10.00 -15.72 -10.21
C SER A 46 -10.32 -15.04 -8.88
N THR A 47 -11.15 -15.68 -8.05
CA THR A 47 -11.55 -15.17 -6.73
C THR A 47 -10.37 -15.16 -5.77
N ALA A 48 -9.58 -16.24 -5.76
CA ALA A 48 -8.37 -16.34 -4.95
C ALA A 48 -7.32 -15.28 -5.35
N ARG A 49 -7.13 -15.04 -6.66
CA ARG A 49 -6.24 -13.97 -7.15
C ARG A 49 -6.71 -12.58 -6.71
N GLN A 50 -8.01 -12.30 -6.81
CA GLN A 50 -8.57 -11.02 -6.35
C GLN A 50 -8.36 -10.83 -4.83
N ALA A 51 -8.62 -11.87 -4.04
CA ALA A 51 -8.42 -11.82 -2.59
C ALA A 51 -6.96 -11.59 -2.22
N ASN A 52 -6.01 -12.25 -2.90
CA ASN A 52 -4.58 -12.05 -2.70
C ASN A 52 -4.15 -10.63 -3.08
N SER A 53 -4.66 -10.12 -4.21
CA SER A 53 -4.36 -8.75 -4.66
C SER A 53 -4.86 -7.70 -3.67
N ALA A 54 -6.08 -7.86 -3.14
CA ALA A 54 -6.63 -6.97 -2.13
C ALA A 54 -5.81 -6.99 -0.82
N ARG A 55 -5.35 -8.17 -0.37
CA ARG A 55 -4.48 -8.30 0.80
C ARG A 55 -3.12 -7.62 0.58
N ALA A 56 -2.49 -7.85 -0.57
CA ALA A 56 -1.22 -7.23 -0.93
C ALA A 56 -1.35 -5.70 -1.00
N ALA A 57 -2.45 -5.19 -1.57
CA ALA A 57 -2.74 -3.76 -1.61
C ALA A 57 -2.93 -3.16 -0.21
N ALA A 58 -3.70 -3.82 0.66
CA ALA A 58 -3.91 -3.38 2.04
C ALA A 58 -2.59 -3.35 2.84
N GLU A 59 -1.74 -4.36 2.70
CA GLU A 59 -0.43 -4.44 3.37
C GLU A 59 0.52 -3.33 2.88
N LEU A 60 0.56 -3.09 1.57
CA LEU A 60 1.34 -1.99 0.99
C LEU A 60 0.87 -0.63 1.52
N CYS A 61 -0.44 -0.41 1.57
CA CYS A 61 -1.03 0.83 2.07
C CYS A 61 -0.79 1.05 3.56
N ALA A 62 -0.95 0.01 4.39
CA ALA A 62 -0.65 0.08 5.82
C ALA A 62 0.83 0.42 6.05
N THR A 63 1.74 -0.29 5.38
CA THR A 63 3.19 -0.04 5.49
C THR A 63 3.57 1.36 5.01
N SER A 64 3.00 1.81 3.89
CA SER A 64 3.25 3.13 3.32
C SER A 64 2.81 4.25 4.26
N THR A 65 1.59 4.16 4.81
CA THR A 65 1.06 5.18 5.73
C THR A 65 1.82 5.22 7.05
N THR A 66 2.18 4.07 7.63
CA THR A 66 3.04 4.03 8.82
C THR A 66 4.42 4.65 8.55
N SER A 67 5.03 4.34 7.41
CA SER A 67 6.33 4.88 7.01
C SER A 67 6.30 6.41 6.85
N MET A 68 5.22 6.95 6.28
CA MET A 68 5.03 8.40 6.12
C MET A 68 5.07 9.16 7.44
N VAL A 69 4.54 8.59 8.53
CA VAL A 69 4.53 9.26 9.85
C VAL A 69 5.95 9.55 10.33
N VAL A 70 6.84 8.57 10.21
CA VAL A 70 8.25 8.71 10.62
C VAL A 70 8.99 9.68 9.72
N MET A 71 8.80 9.57 8.39
CA MET A 71 9.40 10.50 7.43
C MET A 71 8.97 11.95 7.69
N LEU A 72 7.67 12.19 7.90
CA LEU A 72 7.11 13.52 8.18
C LEU A 72 7.68 14.11 9.47
N ARG A 73 7.80 13.30 10.53
CA ARG A 73 8.39 13.77 11.80
C ARG A 73 9.83 14.22 11.59
N GLY A 74 10.66 13.41 10.93
CA GLY A 74 12.06 13.75 10.65
C GLY A 74 12.20 15.00 9.78
N TYR A 75 11.45 15.05 8.67
CA TYR A 75 11.46 16.18 7.75
C TYR A 75 10.99 17.48 8.41
N ASN A 76 9.88 17.44 9.17
CA ASN A 76 9.34 18.63 9.82
C ASN A 76 10.28 19.17 10.91
N ALA A 77 10.95 18.29 11.67
CA ALA A 77 11.95 18.72 12.64
C ALA A 77 13.14 19.43 11.97
N PHE A 78 13.62 18.86 10.85
CA PHE A 78 14.67 19.48 10.03
C PHE A 78 14.25 20.85 9.48
N ILE A 79 13.09 20.96 8.84
CA ILE A 79 12.62 22.22 8.27
C ILE A 79 12.36 23.27 9.35
N ALA A 80 11.77 22.89 10.49
CA ALA A 80 11.54 23.82 11.58
C ALA A 80 12.86 24.44 12.07
N ARG A 81 13.90 23.63 12.27
CA ARG A 81 15.21 24.14 12.66
C ARG A 81 15.88 24.93 11.54
N LEU A 82 15.80 24.46 10.29
CA LEU A 82 16.41 25.17 9.15
C LEU A 82 15.80 26.57 8.99
N ASN A 83 14.49 26.72 9.15
CA ASN A 83 13.81 28.02 9.08
C ASN A 83 14.18 28.94 10.23
N ASP A 84 14.45 28.39 11.42
CA ASP A 84 14.88 29.15 12.60
C ASP A 84 16.31 29.70 12.46
N VAL A 85 17.25 28.88 11.98
CA VAL A 85 18.68 29.28 11.89
C VAL A 85 19.12 29.78 10.52
N GLN A 86 18.33 29.54 9.48
CA GLN A 86 18.59 29.90 8.08
C GLN A 86 19.97 29.48 7.55
N SER A 87 20.51 28.38 8.06
CA SER A 87 21.86 27.90 7.73
C SER A 87 21.98 26.40 7.92
N TYR A 88 22.37 25.67 6.87
CA TYR A 88 22.59 24.22 6.91
C TYR A 88 23.66 23.79 7.93
N ASP A 89 24.63 24.64 8.22
CA ASP A 89 25.69 24.33 9.19
C ASP A 89 25.21 24.45 10.65
N LYS A 90 24.12 25.19 10.89
CA LYS A 90 23.56 25.42 12.23
C LYS A 90 22.38 24.49 12.58
N VAL A 91 21.94 23.65 11.64
CA VAL A 91 20.83 22.70 11.83
C VAL A 91 21.26 21.46 12.62
N GLY A 92 22.58 21.23 12.77
CA GLY A 92 23.12 20.05 13.44
C GLY A 92 22.87 18.76 12.65
N ASP A 93 22.56 17.67 13.35
CA ASP A 93 22.34 16.34 12.77
C ASP A 93 20.93 16.12 12.20
N LEU A 94 20.06 17.15 12.25
CA LEU A 94 18.66 17.02 11.84
C LEU A 94 18.50 16.75 10.34
N GLY A 95 19.40 17.28 9.50
CA GLY A 95 19.42 16.95 8.07
C GLY A 95 19.69 15.47 7.83
N ASP A 96 20.69 14.92 8.52
CA ASP A 96 21.04 13.50 8.42
C ASP A 96 19.92 12.60 8.97
N LYS A 97 19.31 12.99 10.09
CA LYS A 97 18.13 12.29 10.65
C LYS A 97 16.93 12.31 9.72
N ALA A 98 16.63 13.46 9.09
CA ALA A 98 15.56 13.57 8.12
C ALA A 98 15.81 12.67 6.89
N ARG A 99 17.04 12.70 6.37
CA ARG A 99 17.47 11.81 5.27
C ARG A 99 17.36 10.33 5.66
N ALA A 100 17.84 9.96 6.84
CA ALA A 100 17.77 8.59 7.33
C ALA A 100 16.31 8.12 7.50
N ALA A 101 15.41 8.98 7.98
CA ALA A 101 13.99 8.68 8.09
C ALA A 101 13.33 8.45 6.72
N LEU A 102 13.68 9.24 5.71
CA LEU A 102 13.23 9.05 4.32
C LEU A 102 13.71 7.71 3.76
N ILE A 103 15.01 7.40 3.91
CA ILE A 103 15.58 6.12 3.44
C ILE A 103 14.90 4.94 4.14
N ALA A 104 14.89 4.93 5.47
CA ALA A 104 14.31 3.84 6.25
C ALA A 104 12.83 3.62 5.91
N GLY A 105 12.06 4.69 5.77
CA GLY A 105 10.67 4.57 5.36
C GLY A 105 10.50 4.00 3.94
N THR A 106 11.37 4.36 2.99
CA THR A 106 11.31 3.75 1.64
C THR A 106 11.73 2.29 1.65
N ASP A 107 12.69 1.91 2.48
CA ASP A 107 13.18 0.53 2.58
C ASP A 107 12.14 -0.41 3.20
N MET A 108 11.28 0.12 4.08
CA MET A 108 10.10 -0.63 4.54
C MET A 108 9.05 -0.82 3.44
N VAL A 109 8.87 0.17 2.56
CA VAL A 109 7.81 0.17 1.53
C VAL A 109 8.18 -0.66 0.29
N ARG A 110 9.43 -0.56 -0.19
CA ARG A 110 9.91 -1.28 -1.39
C ARG A 110 9.54 -2.77 -1.43
N PRO A 111 9.79 -3.59 -0.38
CA PRO A 111 9.52 -5.03 -0.44
C PRO A 111 8.02 -5.37 -0.50
N LYS A 112 7.12 -4.41 -0.19
CA LYS A 112 5.67 -4.61 -0.26
C LYS A 112 5.09 -4.39 -1.66
N ARG A 113 5.88 -3.90 -2.61
CA ARG A 113 5.48 -3.73 -4.02
C ARG A 113 5.67 -5.06 -4.78
N THR A 114 4.89 -6.06 -4.42
CA THR A 114 4.93 -7.39 -5.03
C THR A 114 4.13 -7.43 -6.35
N ALA A 115 4.24 -8.54 -7.08
CA ALA A 115 3.48 -8.75 -8.32
C ALA A 115 1.96 -8.87 -8.11
N ASP A 116 1.51 -9.16 -6.88
CA ASP A 116 0.09 -9.25 -6.54
C ASP A 116 -0.55 -7.88 -6.30
N VAL A 117 0.26 -6.82 -6.12
CA VAL A 117 -0.22 -5.45 -5.94
C VAL A 117 -0.84 -4.95 -7.26
N PRO A 118 -2.03 -4.31 -7.23
CA PRO A 118 -2.58 -3.62 -8.38
C PRO A 118 -1.58 -2.64 -9.01
N GLY A 119 -1.40 -2.70 -10.33
CA GLY A 119 -0.33 -1.96 -11.02
C GLY A 119 -0.41 -0.44 -10.88
N ASP A 120 -1.62 0.10 -10.80
CA ASP A 120 -1.89 1.52 -10.52
C ASP A 120 -1.40 1.93 -9.12
N LEU A 121 -1.75 1.15 -8.08
CA LEU A 121 -1.27 1.37 -6.72
C LEU A 121 0.26 1.20 -6.64
N GLY A 122 0.81 0.17 -7.28
CA GLY A 122 2.25 -0.08 -7.34
C GLY A 122 3.03 1.04 -8.02
N THR A 123 2.43 1.71 -9.00
CA THR A 123 2.99 2.88 -9.70
C THR A 123 2.95 4.12 -8.80
N VAL A 124 1.80 4.40 -8.18
CA VAL A 124 1.63 5.55 -7.27
C VAL A 124 2.61 5.47 -6.09
N VAL A 125 2.73 4.29 -5.46
CA VAL A 125 3.68 4.08 -4.37
C VAL A 125 5.13 4.11 -4.86
N GLY A 126 5.40 3.65 -6.09
CA GLY A 126 6.71 3.81 -6.74
C GLY A 126 7.13 5.28 -6.83
N SER A 127 6.27 6.15 -7.34
CA SER A 127 6.53 7.60 -7.41
C SER A 127 6.76 8.22 -6.03
N PHE A 128 6.06 7.75 -5.00
CA PHE A 128 6.30 8.17 -3.62
C PHE A 128 7.68 7.76 -3.11
N VAL A 129 8.11 6.53 -3.38
CA VAL A 129 9.47 6.07 -3.04
C VAL A 129 10.52 6.92 -3.75
N ASP A 130 10.36 7.16 -5.06
CA ASP A 130 11.31 7.93 -5.86
C ASP A 130 11.42 9.38 -5.38
N SER A 131 10.28 10.04 -5.13
CA SER A 131 10.27 11.41 -4.61
C SER A 131 10.82 11.51 -3.19
N SER A 132 10.65 10.47 -2.35
CA SER A 132 11.24 10.41 -1.01
C SER A 132 12.77 10.31 -1.08
N ASN A 133 13.30 9.47 -1.99
CA ASN A 133 14.75 9.37 -2.23
C ASN A 133 15.31 10.68 -2.77
N ALA A 134 14.64 11.30 -3.75
CA ALA A 134 15.05 12.58 -4.33
C ALA A 134 15.11 13.70 -3.28
N LEU A 135 14.12 13.75 -2.38
CA LEU A 135 14.13 14.69 -1.26
C LEU A 135 15.29 14.40 -0.28
N GLY A 136 15.50 13.13 0.08
CA GLY A 136 16.60 12.73 0.96
C GLY A 136 17.98 13.07 0.38
N ASP A 137 18.12 12.95 -0.93
CA ASP A 137 19.30 13.33 -1.68
C ASP A 137 19.56 14.84 -1.68
N VAL A 138 18.52 15.65 -1.88
CA VAL A 138 18.61 17.12 -1.80
C VAL A 138 19.00 17.58 -0.40
N ILE A 139 18.42 16.97 0.64
CA ILE A 139 18.80 17.21 2.04
C ILE A 139 20.26 16.82 2.28
N GLY A 140 20.67 15.63 1.82
CA GLY A 140 22.03 15.12 2.00
C GLY A 140 23.10 15.96 1.27
N ARG A 141 22.77 16.52 0.10
CA ARG A 141 23.63 17.45 -0.63
C ARG A 141 23.55 18.90 -0.14
N ARG A 142 22.73 19.17 0.88
CA ARG A 142 22.51 20.52 1.45
C ARG A 142 22.08 21.55 0.40
N GLN A 143 21.24 21.15 -0.56
CA GLN A 143 20.82 21.98 -1.69
C GLN A 143 19.57 22.81 -1.36
N THR A 144 19.75 24.03 -0.82
CA THR A 144 18.63 24.91 -0.42
C THR A 144 17.68 25.27 -1.56
N VAL A 145 18.21 25.56 -2.75
CA VAL A 145 17.41 25.98 -3.92
C VAL A 145 16.43 24.88 -4.35
N GLU A 146 16.90 23.64 -4.39
CA GLU A 146 16.11 22.49 -4.84
C GLU A 146 15.17 21.93 -3.77
N LEU A 147 15.36 22.33 -2.50
CA LEU A 147 14.61 21.78 -1.37
C LEU A 147 13.10 21.98 -1.51
N ASN A 148 12.67 23.16 -1.94
CA ASN A 148 11.25 23.45 -2.13
C ASN A 148 10.64 22.63 -3.26
N VAL A 149 11.35 22.48 -4.38
CA VAL A 149 10.89 21.70 -5.53
C VAL A 149 10.76 20.22 -5.16
N ALA A 150 11.79 19.64 -4.52
CA ALA A 150 11.78 18.25 -4.08
C ALA A 150 10.69 18.00 -3.03
N SER A 151 10.52 18.92 -2.07
CA SER A 151 9.49 18.82 -1.03
C SER A 151 8.07 18.86 -1.59
N ASN A 152 7.81 19.73 -2.56
CA ASN A 152 6.52 19.82 -3.23
C ASN A 152 6.19 18.53 -3.98
N ARG A 153 7.16 17.96 -4.72
CA ARG A 153 7.00 16.68 -5.42
C ARG A 153 6.73 15.52 -4.45
N TRP A 154 7.48 15.47 -3.35
CA TRP A 154 7.29 14.47 -2.31
C TRP A 154 5.91 14.59 -1.66
N THR A 155 5.48 15.82 -1.35
CA THR A 155 4.17 16.09 -0.79
C THR A 155 3.03 15.72 -1.74
N ALA A 156 3.17 16.00 -3.04
CA ALA A 156 2.20 15.58 -4.05
C ALA A 156 2.10 14.05 -4.15
N SER A 157 3.24 13.36 -4.20
CA SER A 157 3.27 11.88 -4.28
C SER A 157 2.69 11.24 -3.01
N ARG A 158 2.95 11.82 -1.83
CA ARG A 158 2.35 11.39 -0.56
C ARG A 158 0.83 11.47 -0.60
N ARG A 159 0.26 12.58 -1.07
CA ARG A 159 -1.20 12.75 -1.21
C ARG A 159 -1.77 11.71 -2.17
N ALA A 160 -1.13 11.48 -3.32
CA ALA A 160 -1.57 10.47 -4.27
C ALA A 160 -1.64 9.06 -3.65
N VAL A 161 -0.63 8.66 -2.85
CA VAL A 161 -0.68 7.39 -2.12
C VAL A 161 -1.83 7.36 -1.11
N LEU A 162 -2.00 8.43 -0.32
CA LEU A 162 -3.10 8.49 0.65
C LEU A 162 -4.47 8.38 -0.01
N ASP A 163 -4.66 9.02 -1.16
CA ASP A 163 -5.90 8.98 -1.92
C ASP A 163 -6.15 7.59 -2.52
N ALA A 164 -5.15 6.98 -3.14
CA ALA A 164 -5.24 5.61 -3.68
C ALA A 164 -5.51 4.58 -2.58
N CYS A 165 -4.91 4.76 -1.39
CA CYS A 165 -5.03 3.82 -0.28
C CYS A 165 -6.39 3.85 0.42
N ARG A 166 -7.26 4.84 0.19
CA ARG A 166 -8.59 4.91 0.80
C ARG A 166 -9.46 3.69 0.46
N ALA A 167 -9.25 3.08 -0.70
CA ALA A 167 -10.00 1.90 -1.14
C ALA A 167 -9.56 0.60 -0.45
N TYR A 168 -8.38 0.59 0.20
CA TYR A 168 -7.75 -0.63 0.72
C TYR A 168 -7.55 -0.62 2.23
N LEU A 169 -7.70 0.53 2.88
CA LEU A 169 -7.58 0.67 4.32
C LEU A 169 -8.96 0.61 4.99
N PRO A 170 -9.07 0.00 6.17
CA PRO A 170 -10.31 0.03 6.92
C PRO A 170 -10.70 1.49 7.20
N PRO A 171 -12.00 1.82 7.18
CA PRO A 171 -12.44 3.14 7.60
C PRO A 171 -11.94 3.39 9.02
N PRO A 172 -11.53 4.64 9.35
CA PRO A 172 -11.15 4.96 10.72
C PRO A 172 -12.30 4.54 11.65
N PRO A 173 -12.01 4.02 12.86
CA PRO A 173 -13.07 3.70 13.80
C PRO A 173 -13.94 4.93 13.95
N ALA A 174 -15.27 4.75 13.82
CA ALA A 174 -16.21 5.81 14.10
C ALA A 174 -15.93 6.27 15.53
N THR A 175 -15.26 7.41 15.68
CA THR A 175 -15.28 8.13 16.94
C THR A 175 -16.74 8.40 17.20
N SER A 176 -17.34 7.62 18.09
CA SER A 176 -18.60 7.97 18.72
C SER A 176 -18.39 9.38 19.24
N VAL A 177 -18.96 10.35 18.53
CA VAL A 177 -19.16 11.68 19.06
C VAL A 177 -19.99 11.45 20.32
N THR A 178 -19.36 11.47 21.49
CA THR A 178 -20.06 11.63 22.74
C THR A 178 -20.97 12.84 22.54
N PRO A 179 -22.30 12.70 22.58
CA PRO A 179 -23.17 13.86 22.59
C PRO A 179 -22.68 14.73 23.76
N GLY A 180 -22.19 15.93 23.46
CA GLY A 180 -21.92 16.91 24.50
C GLY A 180 -23.17 17.00 25.39
N PRO A 181 -23.02 17.20 26.71
CA PRO A 181 -24.16 17.27 27.61
C PRO A 181 -25.17 18.23 27.02
N GLN A 182 -26.35 17.70 26.70
CA GLN A 182 -27.48 18.50 26.28
C GLN A 182 -27.73 19.49 27.40
N SER A 183 -27.38 20.76 27.17
CA SER A 183 -27.89 21.85 27.97
C SER A 183 -29.41 21.76 27.88
N ALA A 184 -30.00 21.26 28.96
CA ALA A 184 -31.41 21.39 29.22
C ALA A 184 -31.74 22.89 29.21
N SER A 185 -32.27 23.39 28.10
CA SER A 185 -33.15 24.56 28.12
C SER A 185 -34.57 24.04 28.11
N GLU A 186 -34.96 23.61 29.29
CA GLU A 186 -36.31 23.75 29.80
C GLU A 186 -36.74 25.21 29.59
N SER A 187 -37.78 25.42 28.79
CA SER A 187 -38.54 26.67 28.79
C SER A 187 -39.99 26.31 28.49
N GLN A 188 -40.78 26.44 29.56
CA GLN A 188 -42.18 26.12 29.71
C GLN A 188 -43.09 26.78 28.67
N PRO A 189 -44.29 26.22 28.45
CA PRO A 189 -45.36 26.85 27.68
C PRO A 189 -45.98 28.00 28.50
N SER A 190 -46.00 29.21 27.94
CA SER A 190 -46.87 30.27 28.42
C SER A 190 -48.07 30.40 27.50
N THR A 191 -49.23 30.03 28.05
CA THR A 191 -50.57 30.37 27.57
C THR A 191 -50.75 31.89 27.51
N THR A 192 -51.45 32.40 26.47
CA THR A 192 -52.46 33.48 26.56
C THR A 192 -53.11 33.73 25.18
N THR A 193 -54.32 33.21 25.02
CA THR A 193 -55.56 33.85 24.53
C THR A 193 -55.53 34.90 23.39
N SER A 194 -56.16 34.55 22.26
CA SER A 194 -56.63 35.46 21.19
C SER A 194 -57.85 36.30 21.61
N PRO A 195 -58.22 37.35 20.85
CA PRO A 195 -59.37 37.16 19.94
C PRO A 195 -59.25 37.87 18.56
N PRO A 196 -60.12 37.52 17.60
CA PRO A 196 -60.21 38.17 16.29
C PRO A 196 -61.25 39.32 16.24
N THR A 197 -61.19 40.03 15.12
CA THR A 197 -62.02 41.09 14.53
C THR A 197 -63.47 41.27 15.01
N GLY A 198 -63.82 42.53 15.27
CA GLY A 198 -65.16 43.10 15.40
C GLY A 198 -65.07 44.59 15.69
#